data_AF-A0A4Y2RYQ9-F1
#
_entry.id   AF-A0A4Y2RYQ9-F1
#
_cell.length_a   1.000
_cell.length_b   1.000
_cell.length_c   1.000
_cell.angle_alpha   90.00
_cell.angle_beta   90.00
_cell.angle_gamma   90.00
#
_symmetry.space_group_name_H-M   'P 1'
#
loop_
_entity.id
_entity.type
_entity.pdbx_description
1 polymer ?
#
loop_
_entity_poly.entity_id
_entity_poly.type
_entity_poly.pdbx_seq_one_letter_code
_entity_poly.pdbx_strand_id
1 'polypeptide(L)'
;MFFDRVNLTRVIGNFYHTGHGVFGEYQGRFFQKTAIRRCGEEIETVEHLIKKCKLWSRFRVNWPKNWPNLNNFELMKILSCRKDAVRIVEQQLTFRIEEMDTV
;
A
#
# COMPACT_ATOMS: atom_id res chain seq x y z
N MET A 1 9.38 11.82 -22.31
CA MET A 1 8.76 11.68 -20.97
C MET A 1 8.52 10.18 -20.78
N PHE A 2 9.24 9.51 -19.87
CA PHE A 2 9.38 8.03 -19.92
C PHE A 2 8.28 7.24 -19.21
N PHE A 3 7.24 7.90 -18.67
CA PHE A 3 6.21 7.23 -17.88
C PHE A 3 4.85 7.95 -17.96
N ASP A 4 4.25 8.02 -19.15
CA ASP A 4 2.97 8.72 -19.33
C ASP A 4 1.77 8.02 -18.66
N ARG A 5 1.88 6.75 -18.22
CA ARG A 5 0.82 6.06 -17.47
C ARG A 5 1.40 5.05 -16.51
N VAL A 6 1.41 5.39 -15.22
CA VAL A 6 1.66 4.41 -14.15
C VAL A 6 0.48 3.42 -14.16
N ASN A 7 0.68 2.23 -14.75
CA ASN A 7 -0.33 1.19 -14.78
C ASN A 7 -0.51 0.61 -13.35
N LEU A 8 -1.71 0.75 -12.79
CA LEU A 8 -2.09 0.21 -11.47
C LEU A 8 -1.72 -1.27 -11.33
N THR A 9 -1.88 -2.07 -12.38
CA THR A 9 -1.51 -3.48 -12.42
C THR A 9 -0.01 -3.69 -12.19
N ARG A 10 0.85 -2.80 -12.70
CA ARG A 10 2.31 -2.86 -12.49
C ARG A 10 2.68 -2.48 -11.05
N VAL A 11 1.98 -1.51 -10.47
CA VAL A 11 2.21 -1.11 -9.07
C VAL A 11 1.76 -2.20 -8.11
N ILE A 12 0.61 -2.81 -8.38
CA ILE A 12 0.10 -3.96 -7.62
C ILE A 12 1.05 -5.15 -7.76
N GLY A 13 1.53 -5.46 -8.97
CA GLY A 13 2.53 -6.51 -9.19
C GLY A 13 3.83 -6.28 -8.42
N ASN A 14 4.37 -5.06 -8.47
CA ASN A 14 5.53 -4.68 -7.68
C ASN A 14 5.27 -4.78 -6.18
N PHE A 15 4.09 -4.38 -5.71
CA PHE A 15 3.69 -4.51 -4.31
C PHE A 15 3.68 -5.96 -3.82
N TYR A 16 3.23 -6.89 -4.66
CA TYR A 16 3.26 -8.33 -4.35
C TYR A 16 4.67 -8.93 -4.43
N HIS A 17 5.55 -8.43 -5.30
CA HIS A 17 6.94 -8.91 -5.40
C HIS A 17 7.90 -8.29 -4.38
N THR A 18 7.67 -7.05 -3.96
CA THR A 18 8.55 -6.34 -3.01
C THR A 18 8.05 -6.44 -1.59
N GLY A 19 7.59 -7.61 -1.13
CA GLY A 19 7.04 -7.85 0.21
C GLY A 19 7.89 -7.38 1.42
N HIS A 20 9.10 -6.88 1.18
CA HIS A 20 10.05 -6.30 2.12
C HIS A 20 10.47 -4.83 1.82
N GLY A 21 10.00 -4.22 0.73
CA GLY A 21 10.51 -2.96 0.20
C GLY A 21 9.87 -1.69 0.79
N VAL A 22 10.65 -0.61 0.77
CA VAL A 22 10.29 0.76 1.17
C VAL A 22 9.27 1.33 0.18
N PHE A 23 8.03 0.85 0.24
CA PHE A 23 6.95 1.19 -0.70
C PHE A 23 6.77 2.70 -0.87
N GLY A 24 6.80 3.46 0.23
CA GLY A 24 6.74 4.92 0.23
C GLY A 24 7.92 5.59 -0.46
N GLU A 25 9.14 5.02 -0.41
CA GLU A 25 10.30 5.57 -1.11
C GLU A 25 10.23 5.31 -2.62
N TYR A 26 9.77 4.12 -3.02
CA TYR A 26 9.49 3.85 -4.43
C TYR A 26 8.41 4.80 -4.94
N GLN A 27 7.29 4.96 -4.21
CA GLN A 27 6.27 5.95 -4.54
C GLN A 27 6.84 7.36 -4.63
N GLY A 28 7.67 7.78 -3.66
CA GLY A 28 8.29 9.10 -3.67
C GLY A 28 9.19 9.34 -4.90
N ARG A 29 9.99 8.33 -5.29
CA ARG A 29 10.78 8.38 -6.54
C ARG A 29 9.89 8.42 -7.78
N PHE A 30 8.79 7.66 -7.80
CA PHE A 30 7.86 7.63 -8.94
C PHE A 30 7.06 8.93 -9.09
N PHE A 31 6.60 9.51 -7.99
CA PHE A 31 5.73 10.68 -7.98
C PHE A 31 6.48 12.00 -7.73
N GLN A 32 7.82 11.95 -7.63
CA GLN A 32 8.69 13.09 -7.32
C GLN A 32 8.27 13.89 -6.08
N LYS A 33 7.60 13.24 -5.13
CA LYS A 33 7.23 13.81 -3.83
C LYS A 33 8.05 13.15 -2.74
N THR A 34 8.31 13.89 -1.67
CA THR A 34 8.73 13.29 -0.41
C THR A 34 7.70 12.21 -0.03
N ALA A 35 8.14 11.13 0.62
CA ALA A 35 7.24 10.10 1.15
C ALA A 35 6.39 10.67 2.29
N ILE A 36 5.58 11.69 2.01
CA ILE A 36 4.78 12.46 2.96
C ILE A 36 3.64 11.59 3.40
N ARG A 37 3.53 11.39 4.71
CA ARG A 37 2.86 10.23 5.29
C ARG A 37 1.40 10.59 5.51
N ARG A 38 0.46 9.81 4.95
CA ARG A 38 -0.96 10.05 5.25
C ARG A 38 -1.31 9.71 6.70
N CYS A 39 -0.59 8.77 7.29
CA CYS A 39 -0.75 8.34 8.68
C CYS A 39 0.21 9.01 9.68
N GLY A 40 1.17 9.82 9.22
CA GLY A 40 2.20 10.45 10.06
C GLY A 40 3.44 9.60 10.41
N GLU A 41 3.47 8.29 10.12
CA GLU A 41 4.58 7.38 10.51
C GLU A 41 5.76 7.31 9.53
N GLU A 42 6.97 7.04 10.04
CA GLU A 42 8.25 7.30 9.34
C GLU A 42 8.46 6.65 7.98
N ILE A 43 7.97 5.43 7.78
CA ILE A 43 8.17 4.67 6.55
C ILE A 43 6.88 3.94 6.19
N GLU A 44 6.27 4.31 5.06
CA GLU A 44 5.18 3.53 4.45
C GLU A 44 5.76 2.27 3.81
N THR A 45 5.98 1.22 4.59
CA THR A 45 6.23 -0.12 4.06
C THR A 45 4.92 -0.81 3.70
N VAL A 46 4.99 -1.85 2.86
CA VAL A 46 3.84 -2.73 2.59
C VAL A 46 3.27 -3.30 3.88
N GLU A 47 4.13 -3.73 4.79
CA GLU A 47 3.73 -4.26 6.10
C GLU A 47 3.05 -3.18 6.95
N HIS A 48 3.58 -1.95 6.99
CA HIS A 48 2.91 -0.85 7.68
C HIS A 48 1.54 -0.61 7.06
N LEU A 49 1.46 -0.41 5.75
CA LEU A 49 0.23 -0.07 5.04
C LEU A 49 -0.88 -1.12 5.27
N ILE A 50 -0.54 -2.40 5.12
CA ILE A 50 -1.48 -3.52 5.29
C ILE A 50 -1.80 -3.77 6.76
N LYS A 51 -0.79 -3.88 7.63
CA LYS A 51 -0.95 -4.44 8.98
C LYS A 51 -1.00 -3.40 10.09
N LYS A 52 -0.21 -2.32 10.00
CA LYS A 52 0.04 -1.40 11.13
C LYS A 52 -0.71 -0.07 11.02
N CYS A 53 -0.95 0.40 9.79
CA CYS A 53 -1.47 1.73 9.50
C CYS A 53 -2.90 1.92 10.06
N LYS A 54 -3.04 2.76 11.08
CA LYS A 54 -4.33 3.02 11.76
C LYS A 54 -5.40 3.57 10.81
N LEU A 55 -4.99 4.36 9.82
CA LEU A 55 -5.87 4.91 8.78
C LEU A 55 -6.68 3.80 8.06
N TRP A 56 -6.06 2.65 7.85
CA TRP A 56 -6.65 1.52 7.12
C TRP A 56 -7.26 0.45 8.02
N SER A 57 -7.38 0.71 9.33
CA SER A 57 -7.91 -0.25 10.31
C SER A 57 -9.31 -0.78 9.98
N ARG A 58 -10.16 0.04 9.34
CA ARG A 58 -11.51 -0.36 8.90
C ARG A 58 -11.53 -1.58 7.98
N PHE A 59 -10.48 -1.79 7.19
CA PHE A 59 -10.38 -2.94 6.28
C PHE A 59 -10.04 -4.24 7.01
N ARG A 60 -9.53 -4.17 8.24
CA ARG A 60 -9.09 -5.32 9.03
C ARG A 60 -10.12 -5.83 10.03
N VAL A 61 -11.27 -5.16 10.12
CA VAL A 61 -12.32 -5.49 11.11
C VAL A 61 -12.79 -6.93 10.99
N ASN A 62 -12.89 -7.44 9.76
CA ASN A 62 -13.38 -8.79 9.47
C ASN A 62 -12.26 -9.80 9.19
N TRP A 63 -11.00 -9.46 9.51
CA TRP A 63 -9.89 -10.39 9.32
C TRP A 63 -9.88 -11.48 10.40
N PRO A 64 -9.30 -12.66 10.13
CA PRO A 64 -9.20 -13.75 11.11
C PRO A 64 -8.54 -13.29 12.41
N LYS A 65 -9.02 -13.72 13.59
CA LYS A 65 -8.48 -13.24 14.87
C LYS A 65 -6.96 -13.36 15.03
N ASN A 66 -6.35 -14.39 14.42
CA ASN A 66 -4.90 -14.63 14.44
C ASN A 66 -4.12 -13.88 13.34
N TRP A 67 -4.77 -13.04 12.53
CA TRP A 67 -4.14 -12.28 11.45
C TRP A 67 -2.89 -11.49 11.87
N PRO A 68 -2.78 -10.90 13.09
CA PRO A 68 -1.60 -10.13 13.46
C PRO A 68 -0.31 -10.98 13.45
N ASN A 69 -0.45 -12.27 13.77
CA ASN A 69 0.65 -13.23 13.85
C ASN A 69 1.05 -13.81 12.49
N LEU A 70 0.22 -13.63 11.46
CA LEU A 70 0.49 -14.10 10.12
C LEU A 70 1.48 -13.15 9.41
N ASN A 71 2.43 -13.71 8.66
CA ASN A 71 3.26 -12.92 7.77
C ASN A 71 2.45 -12.44 6.54
N ASN A 72 3.01 -11.52 5.76
CA ASN A 72 2.31 -10.97 4.60
C ASN A 72 1.90 -12.06 3.60
N PHE A 73 2.75 -13.05 3.35
CA PHE A 73 2.45 -14.15 2.42
C PHE A 73 1.28 -15.01 2.90
N GLU A 74 1.25 -15.35 4.18
CA GLU A 74 0.14 -16.08 4.81
C GLU A 74 -1.18 -15.30 4.75
N LEU A 75 -1.14 -13.99 5.02
CA LEU A 75 -2.31 -13.12 4.86
C LEU A 75 -2.81 -13.10 3.41
N MET A 76 -1.89 -13.01 2.44
CA MET A 76 -2.26 -12.96 1.02
C MET A 76 -2.84 -14.28 0.51
N LYS A 77 -2.69 -15.42 1.21
CA LYS A 77 -3.41 -16.66 0.86
C LYS A 77 -4.91 -16.56 1.15
N ILE A 78 -5.30 -15.73 2.11
CA ILE A 78 -6.70 -15.55 2.53
C ILE A 78 -7.39 -14.57 1.58
N LEU A 79 -8.44 -15.03 0.88
CA LEU A 79 -9.07 -14.24 -0.18
C LEU A 79 -9.64 -12.90 0.31
N SER A 80 -10.27 -12.86 1.48
CA SER A 80 -10.79 -11.61 2.07
C SER A 80 -9.68 -10.63 2.38
N CYS A 81 -8.65 -11.08 3.11
CA CYS A 81 -7.48 -10.26 3.43
C CYS A 81 -6.78 -9.74 2.17
N ARG A 82 -6.63 -10.59 1.13
CA ARG A 82 -6.04 -10.19 -0.15
C ARG A 82 -6.86 -9.13 -0.86
N LYS A 83 -8.20 -9.27 -0.91
CA LYS A 83 -9.09 -8.25 -1.50
C LYS A 83 -9.00 -6.92 -0.77
N ASP A 84 -8.97 -6.96 0.57
CA ASP A 84 -8.85 -5.75 1.37
C ASP A 84 -7.47 -5.09 1.22
N ALA A 85 -6.40 -5.88 1.15
CA ALA A 85 -5.05 -5.37 0.88
C ALA A 85 -4.97 -4.67 -0.48
N VAL A 86 -5.57 -5.24 -1.53
CA VAL A 86 -5.66 -4.57 -2.85
C VAL A 86 -6.38 -3.22 -2.72
N ARG A 87 -7.53 -3.19 -2.05
CA ARG A 87 -8.31 -1.94 -1.86
C ARG A 87 -7.52 -0.88 -1.10
N ILE A 88 -6.76 -1.27 -0.07
CA ILE A 88 -5.89 -0.36 0.67
C ILE A 88 -4.83 0.25 -0.27
N VAL A 89 -4.18 -0.58 -1.08
CA VAL A 89 -3.15 -0.13 -2.03
C VAL A 89 -3.75 0.79 -3.09
N GLU A 90 -4.90 0.43 -3.65
CA GLU A 90 -5.63 1.25 -4.62
C GLU A 90 -5.97 2.61 -4.02
N GLN A 91 -6.57 2.66 -2.82
CA GLN A 91 -6.91 3.93 -2.17
C GLN A 91 -5.69 4.77 -1.80
N GLN A 92 -4.58 4.13 -1.41
CA GLN A 92 -3.32 4.83 -1.17
C GLN A 92 -2.77 5.42 -2.48
N LEU A 93 -2.82 4.68 -3.59
CA LEU A 93 -2.34 5.14 -4.89
C LEU A 93 -3.21 6.24 -5.48
N THR A 94 -4.53 6.07 -5.44
CA THR A 94 -5.48 7.10 -5.88
C THR A 94 -5.23 8.41 -5.15
N PHE A 95 -5.08 8.36 -3.82
CA PHE A 95 -4.74 9.54 -3.04
C PHE A 95 -3.43 10.20 -3.50
N ARG A 96 -2.37 9.40 -3.74
CA ARG A 96 -1.09 9.94 -4.25
C ARG A 96 -1.23 10.61 -5.62
N ILE A 97 -2.06 10.05 -6.50
CA ILE A 97 -2.32 10.61 -7.82
C ILE A 97 -3.12 11.91 -7.69
N GLU A 98 -4.16 11.95 -6.87
CA GLU A 98 -4.94 13.18 -6.60
C GLU A 98 -4.07 14.29 -6.00
N GLU A 99 -3.12 13.95 -5.11
CA GLU A 99 -2.13 14.91 -4.61
C GLU A 99 -1.26 15.52 -5.73
N MET A 100 -1.07 14.82 -6.86
CA MET A 100 -0.32 15.35 -8.01
C MET A 100 -1.14 16.35 -8.82
N ASP A 101 -2.45 16.13 -8.96
CA ASP A 101 -3.33 17.01 -9.76
C ASP A 101 -3.64 18.35 -9.07
N THR A 102 -3.34 18.46 -7.77
CA THR A 102 -3.54 19.68 -6.97
C THR A 102 -2.35 20.67 -6.98
N VAL A 103 -1.30 20.41 -7.77
CA VAL A 103 -0.08 21.25 -7.87
C VAL A 103 0.02 21.94 -9.22
#